data_AF-A0A545TKU3-F1
#
_entry.id   AF-A0A545TKU3-F1
#
_cell.length_a   1.000
_cell.length_b   1.000
_cell.length_c   1.000
_cell.angle_alpha   90.00
_cell.angle_beta   90.00
_cell.angle_gamma   90.00
#
_symmetry.space_group_name_H-M   'P 1'
#
loop_
_entity.id
_entity.type
_entity.pdbx_description
1 polymer ?
#
loop_
_entity_poly.entity_id
_entity_poly.type
_entity_poly.pdbx_seq_one_letter_code
_entity_poly.pdbx_strand_id
1 'polypeptide(L)'
;MLHKLLPRLALSACVAAGFAHTPARAETASTELRSELRAAMVDYINANSIDGKFYHLNQASGTLETYEPADVSAVVLKVGDHYVICSSFETADGKTVYLDFFAVQAQGKAEVLQLIAEKRDLTCKIVRARQAAAR
;
A
#
# COMPACT_ATOMS: atom_id res chain seq x y z
N MET A 1 39.48 -56.91 -39.75
CA MET A 1 38.54 -56.59 -38.66
C MET A 1 38.79 -55.13 -38.29
N LEU A 2 38.07 -54.18 -38.89
CA LEU A 2 36.75 -53.66 -38.47
C LEU A 2 36.97 -52.44 -37.51
N HIS A 3 36.22 -51.35 -37.78
CA HIS A 3 35.76 -50.21 -36.94
C HIS A 3 36.77 -49.32 -36.16
N LYS A 4 36.95 -48.04 -36.54
CA LYS A 4 36.19 -46.81 -36.13
C LYS A 4 36.59 -46.33 -34.71
N LEU A 5 36.88 -45.07 -34.36
CA LEU A 5 36.39 -43.74 -34.76
C LEU A 5 37.33 -42.64 -34.19
N LEU A 6 37.30 -41.48 -34.84
CA LEU A 6 37.99 -40.21 -34.55
C LEU A 6 37.43 -39.45 -33.30
N PRO A 7 38.08 -38.33 -32.88
CA PRO A 7 38.19 -37.78 -31.52
C PRO A 7 37.09 -36.76 -31.18
N ARG A 8 37.08 -36.22 -29.95
CA ARG A 8 36.40 -34.95 -29.65
C ARG A 8 36.92 -34.27 -28.39
N LEU A 9 37.37 -33.01 -28.59
CA LEU A 9 37.50 -31.99 -27.57
C LEU A 9 36.19 -31.90 -26.74
N ALA A 10 36.31 -31.73 -25.43
CA ALA A 10 35.25 -31.14 -24.62
C ALA A 10 35.82 -29.92 -23.91
N LEU A 11 35.71 -28.79 -24.61
CA LEU A 11 35.86 -27.44 -24.05
C LEU A 11 34.66 -27.22 -23.12
N SER A 12 34.86 -27.37 -21.81
CA SER A 12 33.82 -27.12 -20.82
C SER A 12 33.67 -25.61 -20.64
N ALA A 13 32.74 -25.00 -21.39
CA ALA A 13 32.34 -23.62 -21.23
C ALA A 13 31.48 -23.50 -19.96
N CYS A 14 32.06 -22.93 -18.89
CA CYS A 14 31.30 -22.46 -17.74
C CYS A 14 30.37 -21.32 -18.18
N VAL A 15 29.10 -21.63 -18.43
CA VAL A 15 28.05 -20.61 -18.55
C VAL A 15 27.75 -20.10 -17.14
N ALA A 16 28.50 -19.09 -16.72
CA ALA A 16 28.11 -18.26 -15.59
C ALA A 16 26.90 -17.43 -16.05
N ALA A 17 25.69 -17.97 -15.85
CA ALA A 17 24.46 -17.21 -15.96
C ALA A 17 24.49 -16.13 -14.88
N GLY A 18 24.94 -14.94 -15.28
CA GLY A 18 24.84 -13.74 -14.46
C GLY A 18 23.37 -13.45 -14.22
N PHE A 19 22.90 -13.71 -13.00
CA PHE A 19 21.70 -13.07 -12.50
C PHE A 19 22.01 -11.59 -12.36
N ALA A 20 21.75 -10.83 -13.43
CA ALA A 20 21.68 -9.38 -13.37
C ALA A 20 20.57 -9.03 -12.37
N HIS A 21 20.96 -8.80 -11.12
CA HIS A 21 20.10 -8.21 -10.12
C HIS A 21 19.92 -6.76 -10.52
N THR A 22 18.92 -6.48 -11.36
CA THR A 22 18.46 -5.11 -11.58
C THR A 22 18.00 -4.61 -10.21
N PRO A 23 18.59 -3.55 -9.65
CA PRO A 23 18.13 -3.02 -8.38
C PRO A 23 16.67 -2.62 -8.57
N ALA A 24 15.76 -3.27 -7.86
CA ALA A 24 14.35 -2.91 -7.83
C ALA A 24 14.28 -1.48 -7.27
N ARG A 25 14.13 -0.51 -8.18
CA ARG A 25 13.96 0.89 -7.80
C ARG A 25 12.61 0.99 -7.12
N ALA A 26 12.59 1.38 -5.85
CA ALA A 26 11.35 1.61 -5.13
C ALA A 26 10.51 2.65 -5.88
N GLU A 27 9.52 2.20 -6.64
CA GLU A 27 8.69 3.04 -7.47
C GLU A 27 7.76 3.85 -6.56
N THR A 28 8.02 5.15 -6.46
CA THR A 28 7.12 6.07 -5.77
C THR A 28 5.85 6.25 -6.59
N ALA A 29 4.67 6.25 -5.95
CA ALA A 29 3.40 6.52 -6.64
C ALA A 29 3.47 7.84 -7.44
N SER A 30 3.01 7.79 -8.70
CA SER A 30 2.94 8.97 -9.58
C SER A 30 2.00 10.04 -9.03
N THR A 31 2.09 11.26 -9.56
CA THR A 31 1.21 12.37 -9.14
C THR A 31 -0.25 12.05 -9.44
N GLU A 32 -0.52 11.46 -10.60
CA GLU A 32 -1.85 11.07 -11.06
C GLU A 32 -2.45 10.03 -10.11
N LEU A 33 -1.68 8.97 -9.81
CA LEU A 33 -2.12 7.93 -8.89
C LEU A 33 -2.36 8.47 -7.48
N ARG A 34 -1.52 9.39 -7.00
CA ARG A 34 -1.76 10.06 -5.71
C ARG A 34 -3.05 10.86 -5.71
N SER A 35 -3.42 11.48 -6.83
CA SER A 35 -4.69 12.19 -6.98
C SER A 35 -5.87 11.23 -6.96
N GLU A 36 -5.79 10.12 -7.71
CA GLU A 36 -6.83 9.07 -7.74
C GLU A 36 -7.05 8.47 -6.35
N LEU A 37 -5.97 8.14 -5.64
CA LEU A 37 -6.04 7.62 -4.28
C LEU A 37 -6.72 8.60 -3.32
N ARG A 38 -6.41 9.90 -3.42
CA ARG A 38 -7.07 10.92 -2.61
C ARG A 38 -8.55 11.06 -2.94
N ALA A 39 -8.92 10.99 -4.22
CA ALA A 39 -10.32 11.00 -4.64
C ALA A 39 -11.07 9.79 -4.06
N ALA A 40 -10.50 8.58 -4.18
CA ALA A 40 -11.08 7.37 -3.61
C ALA A 40 -11.26 7.45 -2.08
N MET A 41 -10.34 8.11 -1.38
CA MET A 41 -10.46 8.38 0.05
C MET A 41 -11.63 9.32 0.35
N VAL A 42 -11.77 10.42 -0.38
CA VAL A 42 -12.87 11.37 -0.22
C VAL A 42 -14.21 10.70 -0.52
N ASP A 43 -14.29 9.89 -1.57
CA ASP A 43 -15.49 9.12 -1.91
C ASP A 43 -15.87 8.13 -0.79
N TYR A 44 -14.88 7.42 -0.23
CA TYR A 44 -15.08 6.54 0.92
C TYR A 44 -15.58 7.31 2.15
N ILE A 45 -14.99 8.47 2.45
CA ILE A 45 -15.41 9.32 3.57
C ILE A 45 -16.85 9.76 3.37
N ASN A 46 -17.19 10.27 2.19
CA ASN A 46 -18.54 10.73 1.87
C ASN A 46 -19.58 9.62 1.94
N ALA A 47 -19.26 8.43 1.43
CA ALA A 47 -20.15 7.26 1.47
C ALA A 47 -20.44 6.75 2.89
N ASN A 48 -19.55 7.06 3.85
CA ASN A 48 -19.69 6.68 5.26
C ASN A 48 -19.98 7.90 6.16
N SER A 49 -20.44 9.00 5.58
CA SER A 49 -20.79 10.21 6.31
C SER A 49 -22.29 10.49 6.30
N ILE A 50 -22.80 11.01 7.41
CA ILE A 50 -24.17 11.51 7.54
C ILE A 50 -24.09 12.91 8.16
N ASP A 51 -24.73 13.88 7.53
CA ASP A 51 -24.69 15.30 7.95
C ASP A 51 -23.27 15.85 8.14
N GLY A 52 -22.35 15.48 7.25
CA GLY A 52 -20.94 15.94 7.26
C GLY A 52 -20.05 15.26 8.31
N LYS A 53 -20.59 14.33 9.09
CA LYS A 53 -19.85 13.56 10.09
C LYS A 53 -19.51 12.18 9.56
N PHE A 54 -18.25 11.78 9.66
CA PHE A 54 -17.78 10.47 9.23
C PHE A 54 -17.98 9.44 10.34
N TYR A 55 -18.64 8.33 10.02
CA TYR A 55 -18.98 7.29 10.99
C TYR A 55 -18.11 6.05 10.82
N HIS A 56 -17.65 5.50 11.94
CA HIS A 56 -16.87 4.27 11.98
C HIS A 56 -17.33 3.36 13.11
N LEU A 57 -17.65 2.10 12.78
CA LEU A 57 -17.88 1.09 13.82
C LEU A 57 -16.55 0.53 14.30
N ASN A 58 -16.15 0.89 15.52
CA ASN A 58 -15.00 0.31 16.17
C ASN A 58 -15.36 -1.09 16.67
N GLN A 59 -14.86 -2.11 15.97
CA GLN A 59 -15.20 -3.50 16.27
C GLN A 59 -14.59 -4.00 17.59
N ALA A 60 -13.51 -3.36 18.08
CA ALA A 60 -12.86 -3.77 19.32
C ALA A 60 -13.64 -3.31 20.56
N SER A 61 -14.20 -2.10 20.52
CA SER A 61 -15.04 -1.55 21.60
C SER A 61 -16.54 -1.82 21.40
N GLY A 62 -16.98 -2.13 20.18
CA GLY A 62 -18.38 -2.24 19.82
C GLY A 62 -19.09 -0.88 19.71
N THR A 63 -18.35 0.23 19.62
CA THR A 63 -18.89 1.59 19.60
C THR A 63 -18.92 2.19 18.20
N LEU A 64 -19.98 2.93 17.89
CA LEU A 64 -20.02 3.78 16.71
C LEU A 64 -19.31 5.09 17.04
N GLU A 65 -18.16 5.31 16.42
CA GLU A 65 -17.33 6.50 16.56
C GLU A 65 -17.68 7.49 15.44
N THR A 66 -17.56 8.77 15.76
CA THR A 66 -17.86 9.86 14.84
C THR A 66 -16.68 10.82 14.78
N TYR A 67 -16.33 11.20 13.55
CA TYR A 67 -15.18 12.02 13.26
C TYR A 67 -15.55 13.18 12.34
N GLU A 68 -14.94 14.34 12.57
CA GLU A 68 -15.06 15.52 11.73
C GLU A 68 -13.76 15.68 10.92
N PRO A 69 -13.82 15.83 9.58
CA PRO A 69 -12.61 16.04 8.79
C PRO A 69 -11.92 17.35 9.19
N ALA A 70 -10.69 17.28 9.69
CA ALA A 70 -9.95 18.45 10.18
C ALA A 70 -9.00 19.01 9.11
N ASP A 71 -8.24 18.12 8.45
CA ASP A 71 -7.43 18.48 7.28
C ASP A 71 -7.28 17.24 6.38
N VAL A 72 -7.63 17.43 5.12
CA VAL A 72 -7.59 16.41 4.08
C VAL A 72 -6.23 16.38 3.37
N SER A 73 -5.18 16.99 3.95
CA SER A 73 -3.79 16.93 3.49
C SER A 73 -3.21 15.50 3.59
N ALA A 74 -3.72 14.64 2.72
CA ALA A 74 -3.49 13.22 2.77
C ALA A 74 -2.08 12.86 2.30
N VAL A 75 -1.32 12.20 3.18
CA VAL A 75 -0.05 11.58 2.83
C VAL A 75 -0.32 10.18 2.28
N VAL A 76 0.14 9.94 1.04
CA VAL A 76 0.05 8.63 0.37
C VAL A 76 1.38 7.89 0.50
N LEU A 77 1.34 6.69 1.09
CA LEU A 77 2.45 5.77 1.28
C LEU A 77 2.21 4.51 0.44
N LYS A 78 3.22 4.07 -0.33
CA LYS A 78 3.18 2.78 -1.03
C LYS A 78 3.63 1.65 -0.09
N VAL A 79 2.90 0.54 -0.08
CA VAL A 79 3.07 -0.62 0.80
C VAL A 79 2.95 -1.91 -0.02
N GLY A 80 4.07 -2.34 -0.62
CA GLY A 80 4.03 -3.37 -1.66
C GLY A 80 3.25 -2.86 -2.87
N ASP A 81 2.24 -3.60 -3.31
CA ASP A 81 1.34 -3.22 -4.40
C ASP A 81 0.11 -2.42 -3.94
N HIS A 82 0.05 -2.09 -2.65
CA HIS A 82 -1.06 -1.36 -2.04
C HIS A 82 -0.62 0.02 -1.55
N TYR A 83 -1.58 0.78 -1.04
CA TYR A 83 -1.38 2.16 -0.59
C TYR A 83 -2.03 2.38 0.78
N VAL A 84 -1.41 3.24 1.58
CA VAL A 84 -1.99 3.79 2.80
C VAL A 84 -2.10 5.30 2.63
N ILE A 85 -3.28 5.84 2.90
CA ILE A 85 -3.58 7.26 2.83
C ILE A 85 -3.89 7.72 4.26
N CYS A 86 -3.06 8.59 4.82
CA CYS A 86 -3.24 9.12 6.18
C CYS A 86 -3.90 10.50 6.10
N SER A 87 -4.98 10.71 6.83
CA SER A 87 -5.62 12.03 7.00
C SER A 87 -5.98 12.29 8.47
N SER A 88 -5.99 13.56 8.86
CA SER A 88 -6.35 14.00 10.22
C SER A 88 -7.83 14.34 10.34
N PHE A 89 -8.40 13.90 11.45
CA PHE A 89 -9.79 14.12 11.83
C PHE A 89 -9.84 14.63 13.27
N GLU A 90 -10.98 15.13 13.68
CA GLU A 90 -11.30 15.48 15.06
C GLU A 90 -12.41 14.58 15.59
N THR A 91 -12.26 14.14 16.83
CA THR A 91 -13.35 13.49 17.58
C THR A 91 -14.31 14.55 18.13
N ALA A 92 -15.46 14.10 18.64
CA ALA A 92 -16.48 15.02 19.19
C ALA A 92 -16.00 15.90 20.38
N ASP A 93 -14.96 15.49 21.09
CA ASP A 93 -14.30 16.25 22.16
C ASP A 93 -13.16 17.16 21.66
N GLY A 94 -12.98 17.28 20.33
CA GLY A 94 -11.99 18.17 19.69
C GLY A 94 -10.57 17.62 19.67
N LYS A 95 -10.36 16.33 19.97
CA LYS A 95 -9.05 15.70 19.88
C LYS A 95 -8.74 15.34 18.43
N THR A 96 -7.57 15.78 17.95
CA THR A 96 -7.06 15.33 16.65
C THR A 96 -6.69 13.85 16.69
N VAL A 97 -7.21 13.09 15.74
CA VAL A 97 -6.90 11.68 15.49
C VAL A 97 -6.45 11.50 14.05
N TYR A 98 -5.71 10.41 13.79
CA TYR A 98 -5.31 10.05 12.44
C TYR A 98 -6.02 8.79 12.00
N LEU A 99 -6.65 8.89 10.83
CA LEU A 99 -7.33 7.81 10.16
C LEU A 99 -6.48 7.38 8.97
N ASP A 100 -6.09 6.11 8.95
CA ASP A 100 -5.26 5.54 7.90
C ASP A 100 -6.14 4.67 6.98
N PHE A 101 -6.32 5.07 5.73
CA PHE A 101 -7.14 4.37 4.74
C PHE A 101 -6.28 3.44 3.89
N PHE A 102 -6.59 2.14 3.92
CA PHE A 102 -5.90 1.15 3.10
C PHE A 102 -6.57 1.05 1.73
N ALA A 103 -5.80 1.27 0.67
CA ALA A 103 -6.28 1.39 -0.68
C ALA A 103 -5.48 0.52 -1.65
N VAL A 104 -6.13 0.18 -2.77
CA VAL A 104 -5.55 -0.61 -3.85
C VAL A 104 -5.78 0.09 -5.18
N GLN A 105 -4.94 -0.24 -6.18
CA GLN A 105 -5.21 0.11 -7.56
C GLN A 105 -5.64 -1.16 -8.29
N ALA A 106 -6.91 -1.24 -8.69
CA ALA A 106 -7.49 -2.39 -9.39
C ALA A 106 -8.15 -1.92 -10.67
N GLN A 107 -7.87 -2.61 -11.79
CA GLN A 107 -8.48 -2.32 -13.10
C GLN A 107 -8.36 -0.83 -13.53
N GLY A 108 -7.26 -0.18 -13.19
CA GLY A 108 -7.03 1.23 -13.49
C GLY A 108 -7.80 2.22 -12.61
N LYS A 109 -8.34 1.79 -11.48
CA LYS A 109 -9.04 2.64 -10.50
C LYS A 109 -8.45 2.46 -9.11
N ALA A 110 -8.38 3.56 -8.36
CA ALA A 110 -8.07 3.53 -6.94
C ALA A 110 -9.34 3.24 -6.13
N GLU A 111 -9.25 2.34 -5.15
CA GLU A 111 -10.35 2.02 -4.24
C GLU A 111 -9.84 1.89 -2.81
N VAL A 112 -10.57 2.45 -1.84
CA VAL A 112 -10.32 2.22 -0.42
C VAL A 112 -11.03 0.95 0.01
N LEU A 113 -10.28 0.00 0.56
CA LEU A 113 -10.82 -1.27 1.05
C LEU A 113 -11.27 -1.20 2.50
N GLN A 114 -10.51 -0.49 3.34
CA GLN A 114 -10.79 -0.42 4.78
C GLN A 114 -10.15 0.80 5.43
N LEU A 115 -10.74 1.20 6.55
CA LEU A 115 -10.17 2.14 7.50
C LEU A 115 -9.40 1.40 8.61
N ILE A 116 -8.24 1.93 8.97
CA ILE A 116 -7.47 1.58 10.17
C ILE A 116 -7.50 2.81 11.10
N ALA A 117 -8.52 2.88 11.95
CA ALA A 117 -8.74 4.01 12.86
C ALA A 117 -7.83 3.92 14.10
N GLU A 118 -7.10 5.00 14.41
CA GLU A 118 -6.34 5.15 15.66
C GLU A 118 -5.36 3.99 15.98
N LYS A 119 -4.90 3.26 14.95
CA LYS A 119 -3.89 2.20 15.07
C LYS A 119 -2.62 2.54 14.29
N ARG A 120 -2.10 3.75 14.44
CA ARG A 120 -0.88 4.20 13.73
C ARG A 120 0.30 3.24 13.90
N ASP A 121 0.45 2.62 15.07
CA ASP A 121 1.49 1.61 15.30
C ASP A 121 1.32 0.35 14.43
N LEU A 122 0.07 -0.08 14.21
CA LEU A 122 -0.23 -1.18 13.30
C LEU A 122 0.11 -0.79 11.87
N THR A 123 -0.31 0.40 11.43
CA THR A 123 0.05 0.94 10.11
C THR A 123 1.56 0.96 9.91
N CYS A 124 2.32 1.48 10.87
CA CYS A 124 3.78 1.49 10.84
C CYS A 124 4.37 0.08 10.77
N LYS A 125 3.84 -0.89 11.53
CA LYS A 125 4.26 -2.30 11.46
C LYS A 125 4.02 -2.89 10.07
N ILE A 126 2.84 -2.66 9.49
CA ILE A 126 2.49 -3.15 8.14
C ILE A 126 3.43 -2.55 7.10
N VAL A 127 3.61 -1.22 7.11
CA VAL A 127 4.49 -0.50 6.18
C VAL A 127 5.92 -1.05 6.27
N ARG A 128 6.48 -1.15 7.48
CA ARG A 128 7.85 -1.64 7.71
C ARG A 128 8.03 -3.10 7.29
N ALA A 129 7.09 -3.98 7.64
CA ALA A 129 7.15 -5.40 7.29
C ALA A 129 7.17 -5.59 5.76
N ARG A 130 6.38 -4.81 5.02
CA ARG A 130 6.33 -4.88 3.56
C ARG A 130 7.54 -4.25 2.88
N GLN A 131 8.06 -3.14 3.42
CA GLN A 131 9.31 -2.57 2.96
C GLN A 131 10.50 -3.52 3.15
N ALA A 132 10.52 -4.30 4.24
CA ALA A 132 11.54 -5.31 4.48
C ALA A 132 11.42 -6.50 3.52
N ALA A 133 10.20 -6.93 3.18
CA ALA A 133 9.96 -8.02 2.23
C ALA A 133 10.22 -7.65 0.75
N ALA A 134 10.30 -6.36 0.45
CA ALA A 134 10.58 -5.84 -0.90
C ALA A 134 12.08 -5.60 -1.16
N ARG A 135 12.96 -5.95 -0.22
CA ARG A 135 14.43 -5.91 -0.33
C ARG A 135 14.96 -7.31 -0.52
#